data_AF-A0A7R9QN67-F1
#
_entry.id   AF-A0A7R9QN67-F1
#
_cell.length_a   1.000
_cell.length_b   1.000
_cell.length_c   1.000
_cell.angle_alpha   90.00
_cell.angle_beta   90.00
_cell.angle_gamma   90.00
#
_symmetry.space_group_name_H-M   'P 1'
#
loop_
_entity.id
_entity.type
_entity.pdbx_description
1 polymer ?
#
loop_
_entity_poly.entity_id
_entity_poly.type
_entity_poly.pdbx_seq_one_letter_code
_entity_poly.pdbx_strand_id
1 'polypeptide(L)'
;AISEALAKLDDNDDRLLLKAYGDITEDLRARTVLLKKAKKKIQGLEQEVNDLQSEFESDRTDYLETIRRQVGQIKLLTQILEKVEPCLRRDCNYANIDRIKMESVWDEDLQKWRLPDLVVSQTKLPPPPGGMQPGGREPALSNQYRPNADNMTTNGT
;
A
#
# COMPACT_ATOMS: atom_id res chain seq x y z
N ALA A 1 49.99 -55.34 -69.25
CA ALA A 1 49.39 -56.01 -68.07
C ALA A 1 49.73 -55.26 -66.78
N ILE A 2 51.02 -55.13 -66.39
CA ILE A 2 51.41 -54.44 -65.15
C ILE A 2 51.18 -52.92 -65.20
N SER A 3 51.45 -52.27 -66.33
CA SER A 3 51.24 -50.83 -66.52
C SER A 3 49.76 -50.41 -66.38
N GLU A 4 48.84 -51.22 -66.90
CA GLU A 4 47.40 -50.96 -66.82
C GLU A 4 46.85 -51.20 -65.42
N ALA A 5 47.39 -52.18 -64.69
CA ALA A 5 47.04 -52.41 -63.29
C ALA A 5 47.53 -51.28 -62.38
N LEU A 6 48.72 -50.72 -62.65
CA LEU A 6 49.25 -49.56 -61.94
C LEU A 6 48.42 -48.29 -62.23
N ALA A 7 48.05 -48.04 -63.49
CA ALA A 7 47.21 -46.89 -63.84
C ALA A 7 45.82 -46.96 -63.18
N LYS A 8 45.19 -48.15 -63.12
CA LYS A 8 43.89 -48.32 -62.44
C LYS A 8 43.96 -48.16 -60.93
N LEU A 9 45.11 -48.45 -60.31
CA LEU A 9 45.33 -48.20 -58.88
C LEU A 9 45.48 -46.70 -58.61
N ASP A 10 46.28 -46.00 -59.42
CA ASP A 10 46.46 -44.55 -59.34
C ASP A 10 45.14 -43.79 -59.56
N ASP A 11 44.38 -44.15 -60.60
CA ASP A 11 43.06 -43.57 -60.89
C ASP A 11 42.04 -43.83 -59.76
N ASN A 12 42.16 -44.95 -59.06
CA ASN A 12 41.26 -45.31 -57.97
C ASN A 12 41.61 -44.57 -56.67
N ASP A 13 42.90 -44.39 -56.39
CA ASP A 13 43.38 -43.60 -55.26
C ASP A 13 43.09 -42.10 -55.46
N ASP A 14 43.24 -41.58 -56.67
CA ASP A 14 42.85 -40.20 -57.02
C ASP A 14 41.35 -39.96 -56.87
N ARG A 15 40.54 -40.94 -57.30
CA ARG A 15 39.08 -40.86 -57.14
C ARG A 15 38.65 -40.95 -55.67
N LEU A 16 39.34 -41.75 -54.86
CA LEU A 16 39.11 -41.83 -53.42
C LEU A 16 39.48 -40.52 -52.73
N LEU A 17 40.61 -39.91 -53.11
CA LEU A 17 41.05 -38.61 -52.58
C LEU A 17 40.08 -37.49 -52.94
N LEU A 18 39.59 -37.45 -54.18
CA LEU A 18 38.60 -36.45 -54.62
C LEU A 18 37.29 -36.58 -53.83
N LYS A 19 36.84 -37.81 -53.57
CA LYS A 19 35.66 -38.08 -52.74
C LYS A 19 35.88 -37.63 -51.29
N ALA A 20 37.00 -37.99 -50.69
CA ALA A 20 37.33 -37.58 -49.32
C ALA A 20 37.40 -36.05 -49.19
N TYR A 21 37.97 -35.36 -50.19
CA TYR A 21 37.96 -33.90 -50.24
C TYR A 21 36.54 -33.34 -50.36
N GLY A 22 35.70 -33.92 -51.23
CA GLY A 22 34.28 -33.58 -51.34
C GLY A 22 33.55 -33.70 -50.00
N ASP A 23 33.65 -34.87 -49.35
CA ASP A 23 33.01 -35.15 -48.07
C ASP A 23 33.50 -34.19 -46.96
N ILE A 24 34.80 -33.89 -46.90
CA ILE A 24 35.39 -32.94 -45.94
C ILE A 24 34.88 -31.53 -46.20
N THR A 25 34.82 -31.09 -47.46
CA THR A 25 34.33 -29.75 -47.80
C THR A 25 32.85 -29.58 -47.50
N GLU A 26 32.04 -30.62 -47.73
CA GLU A 26 30.64 -30.65 -47.36
C GLU A 26 30.45 -30.60 -45.83
N ASP A 27 31.17 -31.42 -45.07
CA ASP A 27 31.12 -31.40 -43.60
C ASP A 27 31.57 -30.03 -43.04
N LEU A 28 32.66 -29.46 -43.58
CA LEU A 28 33.12 -28.12 -43.21
C LEU A 28 32.05 -27.05 -43.48
N ARG A 29 31.35 -27.14 -44.62
CA ARG A 29 30.24 -26.25 -44.96
C ARG A 29 29.08 -26.42 -43.98
N ALA A 30 28.68 -27.66 -43.68
CA ALA A 30 27.61 -27.97 -42.74
C ALA A 30 27.91 -27.41 -41.35
N ARG A 31 29.11 -27.66 -40.82
CA ARG A 31 29.59 -27.13 -39.54
C ARG A 31 29.62 -25.60 -39.51
N THR A 32 30.07 -24.97 -40.60
CA THR A 32 30.08 -23.50 -40.73
C THR A 32 28.67 -22.92 -40.64
N VAL A 33 27.69 -23.56 -41.27
CA VAL A 33 26.28 -23.15 -41.21
C VAL A 33 25.73 -23.29 -39.78
N LEU A 34 26.00 -24.41 -39.11
CA LEU A 34 25.56 -24.64 -37.72
C LEU A 34 26.19 -23.62 -36.77
N LEU A 35 27.49 -23.34 -36.91
CA LEU A 35 28.20 -22.35 -36.13
C LEU A 35 27.62 -20.95 -36.32
N LYS A 36 27.30 -20.56 -37.57
CA LYS A 36 26.62 -19.28 -37.86
C LYS A 36 25.25 -19.20 -37.20
N LYS A 37 24.45 -20.27 -37.24
CA LYS A 37 23.14 -20.33 -36.58
C LYS A 37 23.28 -20.20 -35.05
N ALA A 38 24.22 -20.94 -34.44
CA ALA A 38 24.49 -20.87 -33.02
C ALA A 38 24.93 -19.46 -32.59
N LYS A 39 25.86 -18.84 -33.33
CA LYS A 39 26.28 -17.45 -33.08
C LYS A 39 25.11 -16.48 -33.12
N LYS A 40 24.23 -16.58 -34.12
CA LYS A 40 23.05 -15.73 -34.22
C LYS A 40 22.10 -15.95 -33.04
N LYS A 41 21.94 -17.20 -32.58
CA LYS A 41 21.11 -17.49 -31.40
C LYS A 41 21.72 -16.93 -30.12
N ILE A 42 23.04 -17.05 -29.94
CA ILE A 42 23.76 -16.45 -28.81
C ILE A 42 23.55 -14.94 -28.81
N GLN A 43 23.77 -14.26 -29.93
CA GLN A 43 23.55 -12.81 -30.03
C GLN A 43 22.10 -12.40 -29.71
N GLY A 44 21.13 -13.20 -30.17
CA GLY A 44 19.72 -12.97 -29.83
C GLY A 44 19.45 -13.11 -28.32
N LEU A 45 19.98 -14.16 -27.70
CA LEU A 45 19.85 -14.39 -26.26
C LEU A 45 20.58 -13.34 -25.43
N GLU A 46 21.76 -12.88 -25.86
CA GLU A 46 22.49 -11.81 -25.20
C GLU A 46 21.70 -10.50 -25.21
N GLN A 47 21.05 -10.17 -26.33
CA GLN A 47 20.15 -9.03 -26.41
C GLN A 47 18.93 -9.20 -25.49
N GLU A 48 18.26 -10.37 -25.52
CA GLU A 48 17.13 -10.65 -24.62
C GLU A 48 17.53 -10.50 -23.14
N VAL A 49 18.72 -10.96 -22.74
CA VAL A 49 19.24 -10.79 -21.38
C VAL A 49 19.45 -9.32 -21.04
N ASN A 50 20.05 -8.55 -21.95
CA ASN A 50 20.29 -7.13 -21.72
C ASN A 50 18.98 -6.33 -21.62
N ASP A 51 18.01 -6.63 -22.48
CA ASP A 51 16.69 -5.99 -22.47
C ASP A 51 15.99 -6.27 -21.13
N LEU A 52 15.96 -7.54 -20.70
CA LEU A 52 15.39 -7.91 -19.41
C LEU A 52 16.12 -7.22 -18.24
N GLN A 53 17.45 -7.17 -18.25
CA GLN A 53 18.22 -6.49 -17.19
C GLN A 53 17.87 -4.99 -17.12
N SER A 54 17.77 -4.32 -18.27
CA SER A 54 17.37 -2.90 -18.31
C SER A 54 15.94 -2.70 -17.80
N GLU A 55 15.00 -3.58 -18.16
CA GLU A 55 13.63 -3.55 -17.63
C GLU A 55 13.62 -3.73 -16.10
N PHE A 56 14.34 -4.72 -15.58
CA PHE A 56 14.47 -4.94 -14.13
C PHE A 56 15.07 -3.75 -13.40
N GLU A 57 16.08 -3.09 -13.97
CA GLU A 57 16.70 -1.90 -13.37
C GLU A 57 15.75 -0.70 -13.35
N SER A 58 14.97 -0.52 -14.43
CA SER A 58 13.94 0.53 -14.50
C SER A 58 12.86 0.29 -13.45
N ASP A 59 12.27 -0.90 -13.42
CA ASP A 59 11.23 -1.27 -12.45
C ASP A 59 11.72 -1.12 -11.02
N ARG A 60 12.95 -1.56 -10.74
CA ARG A 60 13.57 -1.38 -9.42
C ARG A 60 13.66 0.10 -9.04
N THR A 61 14.01 0.96 -9.99
CA THR A 61 14.12 2.40 -9.74
C THR A 61 12.76 2.99 -9.40
N ASP A 62 11.72 2.64 -10.16
CA ASP A 62 10.34 3.10 -9.96
C ASP A 62 9.75 2.59 -8.64
N TYR A 63 10.03 1.34 -8.26
CA TYR A 63 9.65 0.79 -6.97
C TYR A 63 10.30 1.55 -5.81
N LEU A 64 11.61 1.84 -5.92
CA LEU A 64 12.32 2.61 -4.90
C LEU A 64 11.79 4.06 -4.82
N GLU A 65 11.42 4.68 -5.94
CA GLU A 65 10.77 5.99 -5.94
C GLU A 65 9.40 5.96 -5.26
N THR A 66 8.59 4.94 -5.52
CA THR A 66 7.30 4.74 -4.86
C THR A 66 7.46 4.64 -3.34
N ILE A 67 8.44 3.87 -2.86
CA ILE A 67 8.75 3.77 -1.43
C ILE A 67 9.14 5.14 -0.87
N ARG A 68 10.02 5.89 -1.55
CA ARG A 68 10.42 7.24 -1.11
C ARG A 68 9.21 8.18 -1.00
N ARG A 69 8.32 8.16 -1.99
CA ARG A 69 7.10 8.96 -2.00
C ARG A 69 6.16 8.56 -0.87
N GLN A 70 5.94 7.27 -0.64
CA GLN A 70 5.13 6.75 0.46
C GLN A 70 5.70 7.13 1.82
N VAL A 71 7.02 7.02 2.01
CA VAL A 71 7.70 7.48 3.24
C VAL A 71 7.50 8.97 3.46
N GLY A 72 7.58 9.78 2.40
CA GLY A 72 7.26 11.22 2.46
C GLY A 72 5.82 11.48 2.90
N GLN A 73 4.86 10.75 2.35
CA GLN A 73 3.44 10.86 2.73
C GLN A 73 3.20 10.46 4.19
N ILE A 74 3.80 9.36 4.66
CA ILE A 74 3.70 8.93 6.07
C ILE A 74 4.26 10.02 6.98
N LYS A 75 5.42 10.60 6.68
CA LYS A 75 6.00 11.70 7.47
C LYS A 75 5.09 12.91 7.53
N LEU A 76 4.49 13.31 6.40
CA LEU A 76 3.56 14.42 6.35
C LEU A 76 2.31 14.15 7.22
N LEU A 77 1.71 12.96 7.09
CA LEU A 77 0.55 12.57 7.88
C LEU A 77 0.87 12.52 9.39
N THR A 78 2.04 12.01 9.77
CA THR A 78 2.51 12.03 11.16
C THR A 78 2.65 13.46 11.68
N GLN A 79 3.27 14.36 10.92
CA GLN A 79 3.40 15.78 11.31
C GLN A 79 2.05 16.48 11.46
N ILE A 80 1.10 16.20 10.56
CA ILE A 80 -0.26 16.73 10.67
C ILE A 80 -0.92 16.20 11.95
N LEU A 81 -0.82 14.90 12.22
CA LEU A 81 -1.39 14.28 13.43
C LEU A 81 -0.81 14.87 14.71
N GLU A 82 0.50 15.08 14.78
CA GLU A 82 1.17 15.74 15.93
C GLU A 82 0.65 17.16 16.18
N LYS A 83 0.20 17.87 15.13
CA LYS A 83 -0.42 19.20 15.27
C LYS A 83 -1.90 19.12 15.64
N VAL A 84 -2.61 18.10 15.19
CA VAL A 84 -4.05 17.92 15.43
C VAL A 84 -4.33 17.32 16.81
N GLU A 85 -3.51 16.38 17.28
CA GLU A 85 -3.65 15.71 18.58
C GLU A 85 -3.95 16.67 19.76
N PRO A 86 -3.20 17.77 19.98
CA PRO A 86 -3.49 18.71 21.07
C PRO A 86 -4.79 19.51 20.89
N CYS A 87 -5.36 19.54 19.69
CA CYS A 87 -6.64 20.20 19.39
C CYS A 87 -7.85 19.28 19.65
N LEU A 88 -7.62 18.00 19.92
CA LEU A 88 -8.70 17.04 20.22
C LEU A 88 -9.24 17.23 21.63
N ARG A 89 -10.51 16.82 21.82
CA ARG A 89 -11.18 16.94 23.11
C ARG A 89 -10.61 15.93 24.10
N ARG A 90 -10.20 16.38 25.28
CA ARG A 90 -9.52 15.54 26.29
C ARG A 90 -10.39 14.44 26.92
N ASP A 91 -11.70 14.51 26.74
CA ASP A 91 -12.66 13.54 27.27
C ASP A 91 -12.88 12.34 26.31
N CYS A 92 -12.23 12.30 25.14
CA CYS A 92 -12.34 11.19 24.20
C CYS A 92 -11.09 10.30 24.18
N ASN A 93 -11.26 9.02 23.86
CA ASN A 93 -10.16 8.06 23.71
C ASN A 93 -9.18 8.44 22.59
N TYR A 94 -9.65 9.17 21.56
CA TYR A 94 -8.83 9.62 20.44
C TYR A 94 -7.82 10.73 20.79
N ALA A 95 -7.92 11.32 21.98
CA ALA A 95 -6.93 12.29 22.46
C ALA A 95 -5.58 11.66 22.85
N ASN A 96 -5.50 10.32 22.91
CA ASN A 96 -4.26 9.58 23.12
C ASN A 96 -3.99 8.68 21.92
N ILE A 97 -3.19 9.17 20.98
CA ILE A 97 -2.93 8.48 19.72
C ILE A 97 -2.14 7.18 19.95
N ASP A 98 -1.26 7.12 20.94
CA ASP A 98 -0.48 5.90 21.23
C ASP A 98 -1.36 4.76 21.77
N ARG A 99 -2.39 5.10 22.55
CA ARG A 99 -3.39 4.13 22.97
C ARG A 99 -4.15 3.56 21.78
N ILE A 100 -4.57 4.41 20.82
CA ILE A 100 -5.25 3.98 19.60
C ILE A 100 -4.38 2.98 18.82
N LYS A 101 -3.08 3.30 18.63
CA LYS A 101 -2.15 2.39 17.93
C LYS A 101 -2.05 1.03 18.61
N MET A 102 -2.00 1.00 19.94
CA MET A 102 -1.91 -0.24 20.72
C MET A 102 -3.18 -1.09 20.64
N GLU A 103 -4.36 -0.45 20.58
CA GLU A 103 -5.66 -1.13 20.47
C GLU A 103 -6.02 -1.49 19.01
N SER A 104 -5.27 -0.98 18.03
CA SER A 104 -5.52 -1.23 16.61
C SER A 104 -5.03 -2.60 16.16
N VAL A 105 -5.82 -3.27 15.32
CA VAL A 105 -5.53 -4.62 14.83
C VAL A 105 -5.50 -4.62 13.31
N TRP A 106 -4.48 -5.25 12.71
CA TRP A 106 -4.41 -5.44 11.27
C TRP A 106 -5.48 -6.43 10.81
N ASP A 107 -6.25 -6.03 9.81
CA ASP A 107 -7.26 -6.85 9.14
C ASP A 107 -6.71 -7.29 7.79
N GLU A 108 -6.34 -8.56 7.68
CA GLU A 108 -5.79 -9.14 6.44
C GLU A 108 -6.84 -9.19 5.32
N ASP A 109 -8.11 -9.39 5.63
CA ASP A 109 -9.15 -9.51 4.60
C ASP A 109 -9.44 -8.14 3.96
N LEU A 110 -9.44 -7.09 4.78
CA LEU A 110 -9.67 -5.72 4.32
C LEU A 110 -8.39 -4.95 3.99
N GLN A 111 -7.21 -5.56 4.21
CA GLN A 111 -5.89 -4.97 4.04
C GLN A 111 -5.79 -3.57 4.69
N LYS A 112 -6.29 -3.45 5.93
CA LYS A 112 -6.28 -2.17 6.66
C LYS A 112 -6.24 -2.38 8.18
N TRP A 113 -5.83 -1.34 8.90
CA TRP A 113 -5.96 -1.31 10.36
C TRP A 113 -7.43 -1.08 10.78
N ARG A 114 -7.94 -1.94 11.65
CA ARG A 114 -9.18 -1.69 12.40
C ARG A 114 -8.83 -0.90 13.66
N LEU A 115 -9.38 0.31 13.76
CA LEU A 115 -9.21 1.21 14.89
C LEU A 115 -10.30 0.95 15.95
N PRO A 116 -10.06 1.26 17.24
CA PRO A 116 -11.10 1.23 18.27
C PRO A 116 -12.20 2.27 18.01
N ASP A 117 -13.43 1.97 18.43
CA ASP A 117 -14.55 2.90 18.29
C ASP A 117 -14.34 4.19 19.11
N LEU A 118 -14.92 5.30 18.64
CA LEU A 118 -14.87 6.58 19.35
C LEU A 118 -15.75 6.53 20.61
N VAL A 119 -15.14 6.80 21.77
CA VAL A 119 -15.81 6.89 23.06
C VAL A 119 -15.53 8.24 23.70
N VAL A 120 -16.58 8.92 24.15
CA VAL A 120 -16.51 10.23 24.84
C VAL A 120 -17.03 10.06 26.27
N SER A 121 -16.18 10.36 27.25
CA SER A 121 -16.50 10.23 28.67
C SER A 121 -17.10 11.53 29.21
N GLN A 122 -18.37 11.53 29.63
CA GLN A 122 -18.92 12.70 30.32
C GLN A 122 -18.40 12.79 31.75
N THR A 123 -17.50 13.74 32.01
CA THR A 123 -17.12 14.11 33.37
C THR A 123 -18.20 15.00 33.97
N LYS A 124 -18.98 14.47 34.93
CA LYS A 124 -19.89 15.28 35.74
C LYS A 124 -19.09 15.91 36.88
N LEU A 125 -19.26 17.21 37.09
CA LEU A 125 -18.66 17.89 38.23
C LEU A 125 -19.19 17.28 39.53
N PRO A 126 -18.34 17.08 40.56
CA PRO A 126 -18.81 16.66 41.87
C PRO A 126 -19.76 17.74 42.43
N PRO A 127 -20.81 17.33 43.18
CA PRO A 127 -21.70 18.28 43.83
C PRO A 127 -20.87 19.21 44.73
N PRO A 128 -21.15 20.53 44.75
CA PRO A 128 -20.41 21.47 45.58
C PRO A 128 -20.43 21.02 47.06
N PRO A 129 -19.30 21.14 47.78
CA PRO A 129 -19.25 20.80 49.20
C PRO A 129 -20.19 21.74 49.96
N GLY A 130 -21.24 21.17 50.57
CA GLY A 130 -22.25 21.91 51.33
C GLY A 130 -23.59 22.06 50.61
N GLY A 131 -24.18 20.94 50.17
CA GLY A 131 -25.50 20.90 49.52
C GLY A 131 -26.64 21.46 50.38
N MET A 132 -26.75 22.78 50.44
CA MET A 132 -28.00 23.48 50.73
C MET A 132 -28.82 23.44 49.44
N GLN A 133 -29.90 22.65 49.41
CA GLN A 133 -30.98 22.88 48.46
C GLN A 133 -31.68 24.19 48.84
N PRO A 134 -31.71 25.23 48.00
CA PRO A 134 -32.61 26.36 48.21
C PRO A 134 -33.97 25.96 47.64
N GLY A 135 -34.85 25.40 48.47
CA GLY A 135 -36.16 24.94 47.98
C GLY A 135 -37.18 24.49 49.00
N GLY A 136 -36.85 24.43 50.29
CA GLY A 136 -37.84 24.20 51.34
C GLY A 136 -38.75 25.42 51.51
N ARG A 137 -39.82 25.53 50.72
CA ARG A 137 -40.94 26.44 51.00
C ARG A 137 -41.68 25.91 52.23
N GLU A 138 -41.44 26.51 53.39
CA GLU A 138 -42.40 26.47 54.49
C GLU A 138 -43.65 27.30 54.11
N PRO A 139 -44.87 26.82 54.35
CA PRO A 139 -46.07 27.60 54.11
C PRO A 139 -46.29 28.60 55.26
N ALA A 140 -45.98 29.87 55.01
CA ALA A 140 -46.32 30.96 55.91
C ALA A 140 -47.82 31.28 55.83
N LEU A 141 -48.53 31.05 56.93
CA LEU A 141 -49.88 31.55 57.19
C LEU A 141 -49.82 33.08 57.32
N SER A 142 -50.54 33.83 56.49
CA SER A 142 -50.80 35.25 56.77
C SER A 142 -52.25 35.66 56.44
N ASN A 143 -53.02 35.72 57.53
CA ASN A 143 -54.01 36.73 57.90
C ASN A 143 -54.47 37.69 56.79
N GLN A 144 -55.68 37.47 56.27
CA GLN A 144 -56.41 38.46 55.47
C GLN A 144 -57.13 39.46 56.39
N TYR A 145 -56.60 40.68 56.46
CA TYR A 145 -57.33 41.83 56.98
C TYR A 145 -58.08 42.50 55.82
N ARG A 146 -59.41 42.52 55.90
CA ARG A 146 -60.34 43.23 55.02
C ARG A 146 -60.14 44.75 55.09
N PRO A 147 -60.39 45.47 54.00
CA PRO A 147 -61.02 46.78 54.09
C PRO A 147 -62.46 46.73 53.58
N ASN A 148 -63.34 47.35 54.34
CA ASN A 148 -64.70 47.72 53.95
C ASN A 148 -64.62 49.09 53.28
N ALA A 149 -65.23 49.26 52.11
CA ALA A 149 -65.70 50.57 51.65
C ALA A 149 -66.87 50.35 50.69
N ASP A 150 -68.01 50.83 51.14
CA ASP A 150 -69.29 50.85 50.47
C ASP A 150 -69.24 51.64 49.14
N ASN A 151 -69.99 51.18 48.13
CA ASN A 151 -71.29 51.78 47.76
C ASN A 151 -71.54 51.89 46.24
N MET A 152 -72.73 51.41 45.82
CA MET A 152 -73.58 51.88 44.69
C MET A 152 -72.98 51.81 43.25
N THR A 153 -73.64 51.36 42.19
CA THR A 153 -75.06 51.20 41.85
C THR A 153 -75.16 50.46 40.49
N THR A 154 -76.18 49.61 40.34
CA THR A 154 -77.07 49.44 39.16
C THR A 154 -76.56 49.09 37.73
N ASN A 155 -77.16 47.99 37.25
CA ASN A 155 -77.94 47.83 35.99
C ASN A 155 -77.32 47.29 34.70
N GLY A 156 -78.06 46.30 34.15
CA GLY A 156 -78.27 46.02 32.72
C GLY A 156 -77.20 45.13 32.09
N THR A 157 -77.48 44.04 31.37
CA THR A 157 -78.71 43.51 30.75
C THR A 157 -78.53 42.00 30.60
#